data_AF-A0A9P7N8E0-F1
#
_entry.id   AF-A0A9P7N8E0-F1
#
_cell.length_a   1.000
_cell.length_b   1.000
_cell.length_c   1.000
_cell.angle_alpha   90.00
_cell.angle_beta   90.00
_cell.angle_gamma   90.00
#
_symmetry.space_group_name_H-M   'P 1'
#
loop_
_entity.id
_entity.type
_entity.pdbx_description
1 polymer ?
#
loop_
_entity_poly.entity_id
_entity_poly.type
_entity_poly.pdbx_seq_one_letter_code
_entity_poly.pdbx_strand_id
1 'polypeptide(L)'
;MAHLVALNPAAYPFHITGLLLIDSPYHIARSKITRPVAEPQRGVLPDLVRTAFAHCHAMLQHWDLPRWRAEGDSGDVRDGSPRKFSVSGGQAFALRPGEVLYKPATGGARTWSTVQTKTSDGESPSEAEVAQAETKAAAQSSSSSSSAPAPGHPPPAVLIRCTKSARPSPDSPPDVPCLVDLHRSERLLGWEGRYADFIRAVIDVDADHYGLFDRTDMQRMEDLTARVGWGLDILDGLSRGIGKT
;
A
#
# COMPACT_ATOMS: atom_id res chain seq x y z
N MET A 1 -20.45 12.45 7.78
CA MET A 1 -20.62 11.42 6.73
C MET A 1 -20.10 10.06 7.18
N ALA A 2 -18.80 9.87 7.45
CA ALA A 2 -18.26 8.56 7.88
C ALA A 2 -18.99 7.94 9.09
N HIS A 3 -19.31 8.73 10.12
CA HIS A 3 -20.07 8.23 11.28
C HIS A 3 -21.49 7.77 10.93
N LEU A 4 -22.14 8.38 9.91
CA LEU A 4 -23.49 8.00 9.48
C LEU A 4 -23.47 6.66 8.73
N VAL A 5 -22.45 6.45 7.88
CA VAL A 5 -22.21 5.16 7.22
C VAL A 5 -21.90 4.07 8.24
N ALA A 6 -21.12 4.38 9.28
CA ALA A 6 -20.81 3.42 10.34
C ALA A 6 -22.04 2.99 11.17
N LEU A 7 -23.00 3.90 11.38
CA LEU A 7 -24.22 3.62 12.14
C LEU A 7 -25.25 2.81 11.33
N ASN A 8 -25.28 2.96 10.01
CA ASN A 8 -26.19 2.22 9.15
C ASN A 8 -25.56 1.92 7.77
N PRO A 9 -24.62 0.97 7.69
CA PRO A 9 -23.89 0.69 6.45
C PRO A 9 -24.81 0.18 5.33
N ALA A 10 -25.89 -0.53 5.68
CA ALA A 10 -26.85 -1.04 4.71
C ALA A 10 -27.65 0.08 4.01
N ALA A 11 -27.84 1.23 4.65
CA ALA A 11 -28.55 2.37 4.06
C ALA A 11 -27.69 3.17 3.05
N TYR A 12 -26.38 2.93 3.03
CA TYR A 12 -25.44 3.64 2.17
C TYR A 12 -24.55 2.63 1.42
N PRO A 13 -25.10 1.88 0.46
CA PRO A 13 -24.27 0.99 -0.34
C PRO A 13 -23.27 1.81 -1.14
N PHE A 14 -21.98 1.52 -0.97
CA PHE A 14 -20.90 2.08 -1.78
C PHE A 14 -19.95 0.95 -2.16
N HIS A 15 -19.26 1.12 -3.28
CA HIS A 15 -18.24 0.19 -3.75
C HIS A 15 -16.93 0.93 -3.94
N ILE A 16 -15.81 0.32 -3.51
CA ILE A 16 -14.47 0.86 -3.69
C ILE A 16 -13.92 0.30 -5.00
N THR A 17 -13.80 1.15 -6.03
CA THR A 17 -13.29 0.75 -7.35
C THR A 17 -11.76 0.62 -7.38
N GLY A 18 -11.07 1.30 -6.48
CA GLY A 18 -9.62 1.27 -6.40
C GLY A 18 -9.07 2.15 -5.27
N LEU A 19 -7.76 2.05 -5.04
CA LEU A 19 -7.04 2.81 -4.02
C LEU A 19 -5.87 3.57 -4.63
N LEU A 20 -5.79 4.87 -4.38
CA LEU A 20 -4.58 5.64 -4.64
C LEU A 20 -3.78 5.75 -3.33
N LEU A 21 -2.62 5.10 -3.30
CA LEU A 21 -1.71 5.13 -2.15
C LEU A 21 -0.62 6.15 -2.41
N ILE A 22 -0.34 7.00 -1.42
CA ILE A 22 0.75 7.97 -1.49
C ILE A 22 1.72 7.64 -0.38
N ASP A 23 2.93 7.25 -0.78
CA ASP A 23 4.05 6.84 0.05
C ASP A 23 3.64 6.06 1.30
N SER A 24 2.90 4.97 1.09
CA SER A 24 2.30 4.17 2.16
C SER A 24 2.96 2.79 2.22
N PRO A 25 4.04 2.61 2.99
CA PRO A 25 4.63 1.30 3.23
C PRO A 25 3.67 0.33 3.89
N TYR A 26 3.90 -0.98 3.70
CA TYR A 26 3.16 -2.01 4.38
C TYR A 26 3.37 -1.89 5.90
N HIS A 27 2.25 -1.81 6.62
CA HIS A 27 2.27 -1.66 8.07
C HIS A 27 2.28 -3.02 8.77
N ILE A 28 3.20 -3.16 9.73
CA ILE A 28 3.22 -4.21 10.74
C ILE A 28 3.13 -3.56 12.13
N ALA A 29 2.42 -4.19 13.06
CA ALA A 29 2.34 -3.70 14.43
C ALA A 29 3.75 -3.43 14.99
N ARG A 30 3.98 -2.27 15.60
CA ARG A 30 5.33 -1.86 16.03
C ARG A 30 5.93 -2.83 17.06
N SER A 31 5.09 -3.45 17.88
CA SER A 31 5.49 -4.51 18.81
C SER A 31 6.09 -5.75 18.14
N LYS A 32 5.88 -5.94 16.83
CA LYS A 32 6.45 -7.03 16.02
C LYS A 32 7.72 -6.62 15.27
N ILE A 33 8.11 -5.35 15.34
CA ILE A 33 9.33 -4.85 14.69
C ILE A 33 10.52 -5.21 15.56
N THR A 34 11.37 -6.11 15.05
CA THR A 34 12.55 -6.61 15.77
C THR A 34 13.81 -5.82 15.49
N ARG A 35 13.81 -4.97 14.45
CA ARG A 35 14.97 -4.15 14.07
C ARG A 35 14.85 -2.73 14.61
N PRO A 36 15.98 -2.09 14.99
CA PRO A 36 15.98 -0.68 15.40
C PRO A 36 15.40 0.22 14.32
N VAL A 37 14.68 1.27 14.75
CA VAL A 37 14.16 2.33 13.89
C VAL A 37 14.48 3.68 14.51
N ALA A 38 14.80 4.65 13.66
CA ALA A 38 15.08 6.02 14.05
C ALA A 38 13.79 6.84 14.07
N GLU A 39 13.75 7.85 14.94
CA GLU A 39 12.74 8.89 14.82
C GLU A 39 13.11 9.81 13.66
N PRO A 40 12.16 10.14 12.76
CA PRO A 40 12.43 11.06 11.67
C PRO A 40 12.66 12.47 12.19
N GLN A 41 13.48 13.24 11.47
CA GLN A 41 13.62 14.67 11.68
C GLN A 41 12.28 15.35 11.37
N ARG A 42 11.62 15.86 12.40
CA ARG A 42 10.37 16.63 12.28
C ARG A 42 10.68 18.09 12.59
N GLY A 43 10.12 19.00 11.79
CA GLY A 43 10.09 20.42 12.12
C GLY A 43 9.22 20.71 13.34
N VAL A 44 9.04 21.98 13.69
CA VAL A 44 8.11 22.38 14.76
C VAL A 44 6.69 22.06 14.33
N LEU A 45 6.11 21.01 14.92
CA LEU A 45 4.72 20.62 14.69
C LEU A 45 3.79 21.35 15.66
N PRO A 46 2.63 21.86 15.19
CA PRO A 46 1.60 22.36 16.08
C PRO A 46 1.18 21.31 17.12
N ASP A 47 0.84 21.74 18.32
CA ASP A 47 0.55 20.86 19.45
C ASP A 47 -0.54 19.82 19.13
N LEU A 48 -1.60 20.22 18.42
CA LEU A 48 -2.65 19.31 18.00
C LEU A 48 -2.13 18.18 17.09
N VAL A 49 -1.22 18.49 16.17
CA VAL A 49 -0.62 17.51 15.26
C VAL A 49 0.29 16.56 16.05
N ARG A 50 1.07 17.09 16.99
CA ARG A 50 1.92 16.27 17.87
C ARG A 50 1.08 15.30 18.71
N THR A 51 -0.02 15.77 19.30
CA THR A 51 -0.94 14.92 20.07
C THR A 51 -1.60 13.86 19.20
N ALA A 52 -2.06 14.22 17.99
CA ALA A 52 -2.61 13.25 17.05
C ALA A 52 -1.60 12.16 16.68
N PHE A 53 -0.34 12.53 16.40
CA PHE A 53 0.73 11.55 16.17
C PHE A 53 1.00 10.65 17.37
N ALA A 54 0.95 11.17 18.60
CA ALA A 54 1.10 10.35 19.80
C ALA A 54 -0.02 9.30 19.92
N HIS A 55 -1.28 9.68 19.65
CA HIS A 55 -2.40 8.74 19.64
C HIS A 55 -2.28 7.70 18.53
N CYS A 56 -1.91 8.12 17.31
CA CYS A 56 -1.65 7.19 16.21
C CYS A 56 -0.50 6.23 16.56
N HIS A 57 0.57 6.71 17.19
CA HIS A 57 1.70 5.88 17.62
C HIS A 57 1.22 4.79 18.59
N ALA A 58 0.43 5.17 19.60
CA ALA A 58 -0.13 4.22 20.56
C ALA A 58 -1.02 3.16 19.90
N MET A 59 -1.88 3.58 18.96
CA MET A 59 -2.74 2.65 18.20
C MET A 59 -1.92 1.67 17.36
N LEU A 60 -0.93 2.17 16.62
CA LEU A 60 -0.09 1.38 15.72
C LEU A 60 0.88 0.44 16.46
N GLN A 61 0.97 0.54 17.79
CA GLN A 61 1.80 -0.36 18.60
C GLN A 61 1.37 -1.82 18.47
N HIS A 62 0.05 -2.05 18.43
CA HIS A 62 -0.55 -3.39 18.42
C HIS A 62 -1.50 -3.61 17.25
N TRP A 63 -1.79 -2.59 16.46
CA TRP A 63 -2.67 -2.72 15.31
C TRP A 63 -1.95 -3.37 14.12
N ASP A 64 -2.51 -4.48 13.63
CA ASP A 64 -2.15 -5.08 12.34
C ASP A 64 -3.18 -4.71 11.29
N LEU A 65 -2.75 -4.65 10.02
CA LEU A 65 -3.66 -4.46 8.90
C LEU A 65 -4.65 -5.65 8.84
N PRO A 66 -5.98 -5.41 8.87
CA PRO A 66 -6.95 -6.49 8.78
C PRO A 66 -6.80 -7.27 7.47
N ARG A 67 -7.13 -8.56 7.51
CA ARG A 67 -7.22 -9.38 6.30
C ARG A 67 -8.44 -8.94 5.49
N TRP A 68 -8.26 -8.82 4.18
CA TRP A 68 -9.38 -8.65 3.27
C TRP A 68 -10.21 -9.93 3.27
N ARG A 69 -11.53 -9.82 3.43
CA ARG A 69 -12.44 -10.97 3.36
C ARG A 69 -12.86 -11.19 1.92
N ALA A 70 -12.93 -12.45 1.49
CA ALA A 70 -13.55 -12.78 0.21
C ALA A 70 -15.06 -12.65 0.34
N GLU A 71 -15.62 -11.50 0.02
CA GLU A 71 -17.05 -11.35 -0.22
C GLU A 71 -17.24 -10.81 -1.64
N GLY A 72 -17.92 -11.60 -2.47
CA GLY A 72 -18.50 -11.17 -3.75
C GLY A 72 -17.48 -10.76 -4.82
N ASP A 73 -17.24 -11.66 -5.76
CA ASP A 73 -16.67 -11.36 -7.09
C ASP A 73 -15.51 -10.35 -7.10
N SER A 74 -14.43 -10.67 -6.38
CA SER A 74 -13.13 -10.05 -6.65
C SER A 74 -12.68 -10.56 -8.03
N GLY A 75 -13.17 -9.92 -9.08
CA GLY A 75 -12.87 -10.26 -10.46
C GLY A 75 -11.38 -10.47 -10.63
N ASP A 76 -11.03 -11.63 -11.17
CA ASP A 76 -9.85 -11.87 -12.00
C ASP A 76 -8.46 -11.93 -11.33
N VAL A 77 -8.28 -12.79 -10.33
CA VAL A 77 -6.91 -13.33 -10.03
C VAL A 77 -6.80 -14.82 -10.35
N ARG A 78 -7.90 -15.52 -10.64
CA ARG A 78 -7.89 -17.00 -10.71
C ARG A 78 -7.39 -17.61 -12.02
N ASP A 79 -7.29 -16.88 -13.13
CA ASP A 79 -6.99 -17.51 -14.44
C ASP A 79 -5.59 -17.20 -15.00
N GLY A 80 -4.76 -16.44 -14.27
CA GLY A 80 -3.43 -16.04 -14.77
C GLY A 80 -3.47 -15.18 -16.05
N SER A 81 -4.66 -14.76 -16.47
CA SER A 81 -4.89 -13.99 -17.68
C SER A 81 -4.31 -12.57 -17.53
N PRO A 82 -3.71 -12.01 -18.58
CA PRO A 82 -3.21 -10.64 -18.53
C PRO A 82 -4.35 -9.63 -18.35
N ARG A 83 -4.26 -8.79 -17.32
CA ARG A 83 -5.22 -7.69 -17.10
C ARG A 83 -4.92 -6.54 -18.03
N LYS A 84 -5.89 -6.19 -18.88
CA LYS A 84 -5.77 -5.10 -19.86
C LYS A 84 -6.47 -3.86 -19.36
N PHE A 85 -5.84 -2.70 -19.53
CA PHE A 85 -6.45 -1.41 -19.26
C PHE A 85 -5.83 -0.34 -20.16
N SER A 86 -6.57 0.76 -20.35
CA SER A 86 -6.12 1.92 -21.09
C SER A 86 -6.16 3.15 -20.21
N VAL A 87 -5.18 4.03 -20.36
CA VAL A 87 -5.08 5.31 -19.64
C VAL A 87 -5.50 6.48 -20.53
N SER A 88 -5.84 7.60 -19.90
CA SER A 88 -6.10 8.88 -20.56
C SER A 88 -4.93 9.23 -21.49
N GLY A 89 -5.20 9.36 -22.80
CA GLY A 89 -4.17 9.49 -23.85
C GLY A 89 -4.05 8.30 -24.79
N GLY A 90 -4.87 7.25 -24.61
CA GLY A 90 -5.02 6.14 -25.57
C GLY A 90 -3.96 5.05 -25.48
N GLN A 91 -3.02 5.15 -24.53
CA GLN A 91 -2.05 4.09 -24.27
C GLN A 91 -2.72 2.92 -23.54
N ALA A 92 -2.48 1.70 -24.03
CA ALA A 92 -3.01 0.47 -23.46
C ALA A 92 -1.89 -0.40 -22.90
N PHE A 93 -2.18 -1.09 -21.81
CA PHE A 93 -1.26 -1.98 -21.11
C PHE A 93 -1.91 -3.33 -20.86
N ALA A 94 -1.09 -4.37 -20.74
CA ALA A 94 -1.50 -5.70 -20.32
C ALA A 94 -0.50 -6.19 -19.26
N LEU A 95 -0.96 -6.41 -18.02
CA LEU A 95 -0.13 -6.87 -16.91
C LEU A 95 -0.41 -8.34 -16.62
N ARG A 96 0.65 -9.15 -16.54
CA ARG A 96 0.57 -10.53 -16.05
C ARG A 96 0.55 -10.55 -14.51
N PRO A 97 0.17 -11.68 -13.89
CA PRO A 97 0.41 -11.88 -12.46
C PRO A 97 1.88 -11.64 -12.11
N GLY A 98 2.16 -10.95 -11.00
CA GLY A 98 3.51 -10.54 -10.62
C GLY A 98 4.11 -9.40 -11.45
N GLU A 99 3.36 -8.78 -12.36
CA GLU A 99 3.80 -7.58 -13.09
C GLU A 99 3.11 -6.32 -12.59
N VAL A 100 3.86 -5.21 -12.60
CA VAL A 100 3.35 -3.88 -12.26
C VAL A 100 3.75 -2.89 -13.34
N LEU A 101 2.85 -1.95 -13.63
CA LEU A 101 3.14 -0.80 -14.47
C LEU A 101 4.00 0.20 -13.69
N TYR A 102 5.19 0.52 -14.18
CA TYR A 102 6.16 1.35 -13.48
C TYR A 102 6.50 2.63 -14.24
N LYS A 103 6.54 3.74 -13.51
CA LYS A 103 7.02 5.04 -13.95
C LYS A 103 8.10 5.58 -13.01
N PRO A 104 9.34 5.80 -13.49
CA PRO A 104 10.41 6.39 -12.68
C PRO A 104 10.17 7.88 -12.39
N ALA A 105 10.87 8.40 -11.38
CA ALA A 105 10.79 9.82 -11.02
C ALA A 105 11.33 10.76 -12.10
N THR A 106 12.38 10.31 -12.78
CA THR A 106 13.06 11.03 -13.85
C THR A 106 12.85 10.28 -15.17
N GLY A 107 12.62 10.99 -16.28
CA GLY A 107 12.44 10.37 -17.60
C GLY A 107 11.25 10.87 -18.43
N GLY A 108 10.60 11.97 -18.01
CA GLY A 108 9.50 12.61 -18.74
C GLY A 108 8.15 11.88 -18.64
N ALA A 109 7.08 12.53 -19.11
CA ALA A 109 5.70 12.05 -18.96
C ALA A 109 5.41 10.68 -19.63
N ARG A 110 6.27 10.19 -20.54
CA ARG A 110 5.99 9.02 -21.40
C ARG A 110 6.76 7.73 -21.11
N THR A 111 7.69 7.71 -20.15
CA THR A 111 8.48 6.50 -19.83
C THR A 111 7.73 5.57 -18.88
N TRP A 112 6.75 4.85 -19.43
CA TRP A 112 6.11 3.73 -18.76
C TRP A 112 6.82 2.43 -19.12
N SER A 113 6.96 1.53 -18.16
CA SER A 113 7.54 0.20 -18.37
C SER A 113 6.81 -0.83 -17.52
N THR A 114 6.90 -2.10 -17.87
CA THR A 114 6.40 -3.19 -17.01
C THR A 114 7.57 -3.81 -16.27
N VAL A 115 7.41 -4.06 -14.98
CA VAL A 115 8.45 -4.65 -14.13
C VAL A 115 7.88 -5.84 -13.35
N GLN A 116 8.72 -6.84 -13.12
CA GLN A 116 8.41 -7.99 -12.28
C GLN A 116 8.50 -7.62 -10.79
N THR A 117 7.57 -8.13 -9.99
CA THR A 117 7.63 -8.17 -8.53
C THR A 117 8.43 -9.38 -8.07
N LYS A 118 8.97 -9.37 -6.86
CA LYS A 118 9.88 -10.44 -6.40
C LYS A 118 9.17 -11.76 -6.07
N THR A 119 7.90 -11.92 -6.40
CA THR A 119 7.03 -13.01 -5.91
C THR A 119 6.87 -14.17 -6.88
N SER A 120 7.65 -14.23 -7.97
CA SER A 120 7.50 -15.27 -9.00
C SER A 120 8.17 -16.61 -8.68
N ASP A 121 8.98 -16.71 -7.63
CA ASP A 121 9.52 -17.99 -7.16
C ASP A 121 8.83 -18.36 -5.84
N GLY A 122 8.25 -19.56 -5.81
CA GLY A 122 7.36 -20.06 -4.76
C GLY A 122 8.00 -20.30 -3.39
N GLU A 123 8.63 -19.29 -2.82
CA GLU A 123 8.83 -19.19 -1.38
C GLU A 123 7.71 -18.30 -0.82
N SER A 124 6.57 -18.93 -0.52
CA SER A 124 5.69 -18.39 0.50
C SER A 124 6.56 -18.03 1.70
N PRO A 125 6.55 -16.77 2.19
CA PRO A 125 7.19 -16.48 3.47
C PRO A 125 6.55 -17.44 4.45
N SER A 126 7.37 -18.34 5.01
CA SER A 126 6.84 -19.48 5.74
C SER A 126 5.81 -18.99 6.74
N GLU A 127 4.58 -19.48 6.62
CA GLU A 127 3.56 -19.30 7.65
C GLU A 127 4.10 -19.78 9.02
N ALA A 128 5.21 -20.52 9.05
CA ALA A 128 5.92 -20.97 10.23
C ALA A 128 6.51 -19.87 11.13
N GLU A 129 6.91 -18.69 10.63
CA GLU A 129 7.46 -17.64 11.51
C GLU A 129 6.40 -16.70 12.11
N VAL A 130 5.19 -16.65 11.52
CA VAL A 130 4.07 -15.84 12.06
C VAL A 130 3.04 -16.70 12.81
N ALA A 131 2.88 -17.99 12.46
CA ALA A 131 1.91 -18.88 13.11
C ALA A 131 2.36 -19.43 14.48
N GLN A 132 3.64 -19.35 14.84
CA GLN A 132 4.13 -19.82 16.16
C GLN A 132 3.76 -18.89 17.33
N ALA A 133 3.28 -17.67 17.07
CA ALA A 133 2.76 -16.77 18.10
C ALA A 133 1.25 -16.93 18.36
N GLU A 134 0.48 -17.51 17.43
CA GLU A 134 -1.00 -17.57 17.52
C GLU A 134 -1.52 -18.92 18.04
N THR A 135 -0.68 -19.95 18.16
CA THR A 135 -1.10 -21.32 18.56
C THR A 135 -1.11 -21.59 20.07
N LYS A 136 -0.77 -20.62 20.94
CA LYS A 136 -0.83 -20.82 22.40
C LYS A 136 -2.10 -20.31 23.10
N ALA A 137 -3.04 -19.69 22.38
CA ALA A 137 -4.27 -19.15 22.98
C ALA A 137 -5.56 -19.94 22.65
N ALA A 138 -5.53 -20.92 21.74
CA ALA A 138 -6.73 -21.62 21.26
C ALA A 138 -6.87 -23.08 21.72
N ALA A 139 -6.06 -23.54 22.68
CA ALA A 139 -6.21 -24.87 23.27
C ALA A 139 -7.28 -24.87 24.38
N GLN A 140 -8.54 -24.55 24.02
CA GLN A 140 -9.77 -24.90 24.75
C GLN A 140 -11.01 -24.36 24.01
N SER A 141 -11.37 -24.95 22.87
CA SER A 141 -12.75 -25.40 22.63
C SER A 141 -12.82 -26.20 21.34
N SER A 142 -13.50 -27.33 21.43
CA SER A 142 -13.65 -28.35 20.40
C SER A 142 -14.66 -27.98 19.33
N SER A 143 -14.36 -28.45 18.11
CA SER A 143 -15.30 -28.86 17.05
C SER A 143 -16.26 -27.81 16.48
N SER A 144 -15.80 -27.10 15.45
CA SER A 144 -16.53 -27.05 14.18
C SER A 144 -15.54 -26.80 13.04
N SER A 145 -15.54 -27.70 12.07
CA SER A 145 -14.81 -27.54 10.82
C SER A 145 -15.47 -26.44 9.98
N SER A 146 -15.16 -25.18 10.29
CA SER A 146 -15.38 -24.09 9.33
C SER A 146 -14.06 -23.88 8.59
N SER A 147 -14.06 -24.21 7.29
CA SER A 147 -12.99 -23.75 6.40
C SER A 147 -12.97 -22.23 6.50
N ALA A 148 -11.89 -21.66 7.03
CA ALA A 148 -11.73 -20.21 7.08
C ALA A 148 -11.98 -19.65 5.65
N PRO A 149 -12.79 -18.60 5.50
CA PRO A 149 -13.04 -18.01 4.19
C PRO A 149 -11.69 -17.62 3.57
N ALA A 150 -11.52 -17.91 2.28
CA ALA A 150 -10.32 -17.52 1.56
C ALA A 150 -10.07 -16.03 1.75
N PRO A 151 -8.80 -15.59 1.91
CA PRO A 151 -8.49 -14.17 1.97
C PRO A 151 -9.00 -13.52 0.67
N GLY A 152 -9.82 -12.47 0.82
CA GLY A 152 -10.23 -11.65 -0.31
C GLY A 152 -9.05 -10.87 -0.84
N HIS A 153 -9.21 -10.32 -2.05
CA HIS A 153 -8.23 -9.41 -2.60
C HIS A 153 -8.65 -7.96 -2.33
N PRO A 154 -7.71 -7.07 -1.98
CA PRO A 154 -7.99 -5.64 -1.94
C PRO A 154 -8.47 -5.16 -3.32
N PRO A 155 -9.25 -4.06 -3.38
CA PRO A 155 -9.47 -3.37 -4.64
C PRO A 155 -8.11 -2.96 -5.26
N PRO A 156 -8.02 -2.87 -6.60
CA PRO A 156 -6.76 -2.55 -7.26
C PRO A 156 -6.22 -1.20 -6.81
N ALA A 157 -4.91 -1.10 -6.70
CA ALA A 157 -4.24 0.10 -6.20
C ALA A 157 -3.20 0.65 -7.18
N VAL A 158 -2.99 1.95 -7.08
CA VAL A 158 -1.82 2.64 -7.66
C VAL A 158 -1.02 3.25 -6.50
N LEU A 159 0.28 3.02 -6.49
CA LEU A 159 1.20 3.55 -5.49
C LEU A 159 2.01 4.71 -6.08
N ILE A 160 1.92 5.88 -5.48
CA ILE A 160 2.88 6.97 -5.65
C ILE A 160 3.97 6.77 -4.60
N ARG A 161 5.20 6.43 -5.01
CA ARG A 161 6.30 6.02 -4.11
C ARG A 161 7.36 7.10 -4.00
N CYS A 162 7.74 7.52 -2.80
CA CYS A 162 8.93 8.35 -2.59
C CYS A 162 10.20 7.53 -2.80
N THR A 163 11.19 8.06 -3.51
CA THR A 163 12.47 7.36 -3.75
C THR A 163 13.52 7.65 -2.70
N LYS A 164 13.41 8.75 -1.96
CA LYS A 164 14.38 9.14 -0.93
C LYS A 164 13.92 8.65 0.45
N SER A 165 14.87 8.23 1.27
CA SER A 165 14.62 7.94 2.69
C SER A 165 14.37 9.22 3.47
N ALA A 166 13.52 9.15 4.49
CA ALA A 166 13.36 10.21 5.47
C ALA A 166 14.67 10.43 6.25
N ARG A 167 14.96 11.70 6.56
CA ARG A 167 16.13 12.05 7.37
C ARG A 167 15.88 11.63 8.82
N PRO A 168 16.76 10.81 9.44
CA PRO A 168 16.70 10.55 10.87
C PRO A 168 16.94 11.83 11.69
N SER A 169 16.40 11.87 12.90
CA SER A 169 16.73 12.90 13.88
C SER A 169 18.23 12.86 14.22
N PRO A 170 18.90 14.01 14.45
CA PRO A 170 20.31 14.05 14.86
C PRO A 170 20.63 13.22 16.13
N ASP A 171 19.63 13.01 16.99
CA ASP A 171 19.78 12.22 18.22
C ASP A 171 19.63 10.71 18.01
N SER A 172 19.27 10.28 16.79
CA SER A 172 19.14 8.85 16.45
C SER A 172 20.50 8.23 16.14
N PRO A 173 20.68 6.91 16.39
CA PRO A 173 21.92 6.23 16.03
C PRO A 173 22.20 6.33 14.53
N PRO A 174 23.49 6.39 14.13
CA PRO A 174 23.86 6.39 12.71
C PRO A 174 23.40 5.09 12.04
N ASP A 175 23.10 5.18 10.74
CA ASP A 175 22.72 4.05 9.88
C ASP A 175 21.42 3.31 10.26
N VAL A 176 20.64 3.84 11.21
CA VAL A 176 19.31 3.31 11.54
C VAL A 176 18.25 4.00 10.68
N PRO A 177 17.46 3.27 9.88
CA PRO A 177 16.43 3.86 9.04
C PRO A 177 15.25 4.37 9.86
N CYS A 178 14.53 5.37 9.33
CA CYS A 178 13.23 5.73 9.87
C CYS A 178 12.23 4.56 9.67
N LEU A 179 11.22 4.46 10.53
CA LEU A 179 10.20 3.40 10.44
C LEU A 179 9.54 3.32 9.04
N VAL A 180 9.27 4.47 8.43
CA VAL A 180 8.67 4.55 7.08
C VAL A 180 9.58 4.04 5.97
N ASP A 181 10.87 3.84 6.24
CA ASP A 181 11.87 3.45 5.24
C ASP A 181 12.32 2.00 5.35
N LEU A 182 11.72 1.20 6.24
CA LEU A 182 12.06 -0.22 6.42
C LEU A 182 12.02 -1.04 5.11
N HIS A 183 11.14 -0.63 4.20
CA HIS A 183 10.94 -1.23 2.88
C HIS A 183 11.24 -0.25 1.73
N ARG A 184 11.99 0.83 1.97
CA ARG A 184 12.22 1.90 0.97
C ARG A 184 12.86 1.40 -0.32
N SER A 185 13.71 0.39 -0.23
CA SER A 185 14.40 -0.23 -1.37
C SER A 185 13.49 -1.15 -2.20
N GLU A 186 12.31 -1.50 -1.69
CA GLU A 186 11.35 -2.36 -2.36
C GLU A 186 10.37 -1.51 -3.17
N ARG A 187 10.12 -1.90 -4.43
CA ARG A 187 9.24 -1.12 -5.32
C ARG A 187 7.81 -1.02 -4.82
N LEU A 188 7.35 -2.05 -4.12
CA LEU A 188 6.03 -2.13 -3.52
C LEU A 188 6.05 -1.80 -2.02
N LEU A 189 7.13 -1.23 -1.48
CA LEU A 189 7.22 -0.81 -0.07
C LEU A 189 6.73 -1.88 0.94
N GLY A 190 7.11 -3.15 0.76
CA GLY A 190 6.72 -4.24 1.66
C GLY A 190 5.37 -4.90 1.34
N TRP A 191 4.56 -4.34 0.44
CA TRP A 191 3.26 -4.92 0.08
C TRP A 191 3.40 -6.25 -0.66
N GLU A 192 4.53 -6.50 -1.32
CA GLU A 192 4.79 -7.74 -2.06
C GLU A 192 4.75 -9.00 -1.17
N GLY A 193 5.04 -8.88 0.13
CA GLY A 193 5.05 -10.04 1.04
C GLY A 193 3.67 -10.61 1.38
N ARG A 194 2.58 -9.88 1.15
CA ARG A 194 1.22 -10.34 1.48
C ARG A 194 0.15 -10.01 0.44
N TYR A 195 0.36 -8.94 -0.33
CA TYR A 195 -0.59 -8.46 -1.33
C TYR A 195 0.19 -8.08 -2.60
N ALA A 196 0.91 -9.02 -3.19
CA ALA A 196 1.74 -8.76 -4.37
C ALA A 196 0.94 -8.20 -5.56
N ASP A 197 -0.27 -8.72 -5.77
CA ASP A 197 -1.04 -8.41 -6.96
C ASP A 197 -1.94 -7.20 -6.84
N PHE A 198 -2.25 -6.64 -5.65
CA PHE A 198 -3.24 -5.56 -5.61
C PHE A 198 -2.71 -4.23 -6.17
N ILE A 199 -1.40 -3.97 -6.04
CA ILE A 199 -0.78 -2.78 -6.63
C ILE A 199 -0.54 -3.05 -8.12
N ARG A 200 -1.26 -2.32 -8.97
CA ARG A 200 -1.19 -2.45 -10.43
C ARG A 200 -0.22 -1.47 -11.07
N ALA A 201 0.06 -0.35 -10.41
CA ALA A 201 1.04 0.60 -10.89
C ALA A 201 1.82 1.28 -9.76
N VAL A 202 3.07 1.64 -10.06
CA VAL A 202 3.98 2.40 -9.18
C VAL A 202 4.52 3.62 -9.93
N ILE A 203 4.38 4.78 -9.30
CA ILE A 203 4.78 6.07 -9.84
C ILE A 203 5.77 6.71 -8.85
N ASP A 204 7.06 6.71 -9.18
CA ASP A 204 8.12 7.14 -8.27
C ASP A 204 8.26 8.66 -8.22
N VAL A 205 8.23 9.30 -7.06
CA VAL A 205 8.52 10.74 -6.87
C VAL A 205 9.92 10.90 -6.29
N ASP A 206 10.67 11.89 -6.78
CA ASP A 206 12.01 12.22 -6.25
C ASP A 206 11.96 13.05 -4.94
N ALA A 207 11.27 12.53 -3.93
CA ALA A 207 11.11 13.14 -2.62
C ALA A 207 11.26 12.08 -1.52
N ASP A 208 11.37 12.52 -0.27
CA ASP A 208 11.16 11.69 0.92
C ASP A 208 9.70 11.81 1.41
N HIS A 209 9.31 10.92 2.32
CA HIS A 209 7.94 10.82 2.85
C HIS A 209 7.40 12.14 3.44
N TYR A 210 8.24 12.87 4.17
CA TYR A 210 7.82 14.08 4.91
C TYR A 210 7.94 15.34 4.06
N GLY A 211 8.95 15.39 3.18
CA GLY A 211 9.15 16.48 2.24
C GLY A 211 8.25 16.43 1.00
N LEU A 212 7.49 15.34 0.80
CA LEU A 212 6.60 15.20 -0.36
C LEU A 212 5.54 16.29 -0.44
N PHE A 213 5.03 16.73 0.72
CA PHE A 213 3.92 17.69 0.84
C PHE A 213 4.39 19.09 1.24
N ASP A 214 5.65 19.43 0.98
CA ASP A 214 6.15 20.78 1.23
C ASP A 214 5.43 21.80 0.36
N ARG A 215 4.55 22.59 0.99
CA ARG A 215 3.74 23.61 0.31
C ARG A 215 4.54 24.79 -0.21
N THR A 216 5.80 24.93 0.19
CA THR A 216 6.69 25.98 -0.31
C THR A 216 7.36 25.60 -1.63
N ASP A 217 7.43 24.29 -1.93
CA ASP A 217 7.95 23.76 -3.19
C ASP A 217 6.80 23.59 -4.21
N MET A 218 6.43 24.69 -4.85
CA MET A 218 5.33 24.71 -5.82
C MET A 218 5.56 23.75 -7.00
N GLN A 219 6.80 23.62 -7.47
CA GLN A 219 7.14 22.71 -8.56
C GLN A 219 6.90 21.26 -8.16
N ARG A 220 7.25 20.87 -6.94
CA ARG A 220 6.95 19.53 -6.40
C ARG A 220 5.45 19.31 -6.23
N MET A 221 4.71 20.31 -5.78
CA MET A 221 3.26 20.20 -5.65
C MET A 221 2.58 20.00 -7.02
N GLU A 222 3.06 20.68 -8.07
CA GLU A 222 2.60 20.46 -9.44
C GLU A 222 2.94 19.04 -9.95
N ASP A 223 4.18 18.57 -9.74
CA ASP A 223 4.59 17.21 -10.11
C ASP A 223 3.77 16.14 -9.37
N LEU A 224 3.58 16.29 -8.07
CA LEU A 224 2.74 15.38 -7.27
C LEU A 224 1.29 15.38 -7.77
N THR A 225 0.74 16.56 -8.09
CA THR A 225 -0.62 16.68 -8.62
C THR A 225 -0.77 15.96 -9.97
N ALA A 226 0.22 16.10 -10.86
CA ALA A 226 0.23 15.39 -12.14
C ALA A 226 0.26 13.87 -11.93
N ARG A 227 1.02 13.38 -10.96
CA ARG A 227 1.11 11.94 -10.63
C ARG A 227 -0.17 11.40 -10.01
N VAL A 228 -0.83 12.19 -9.17
CA VAL A 228 -2.18 11.88 -8.68
C VAL A 228 -3.13 11.74 -9.86
N GLY A 229 -3.09 12.67 -10.83
CA GLY A 229 -3.85 12.58 -12.07
C GLY A 229 -3.61 11.26 -12.82
N TRP A 230 -2.35 10.90 -13.07
CA TRP A 230 -2.00 9.63 -13.72
C TRP A 230 -2.48 8.41 -12.94
N GLY A 231 -2.38 8.44 -11.61
CA GLY A 231 -2.85 7.35 -10.77
C GLY A 231 -4.37 7.16 -10.84
N LEU A 232 -5.12 8.26 -10.83
CA LEU A 232 -6.58 8.24 -10.99
C LEU A 232 -6.98 7.75 -12.39
N ASP A 233 -6.29 8.19 -13.45
CA ASP A 233 -6.53 7.72 -14.82
C ASP A 233 -6.34 6.20 -14.96
N ILE A 234 -5.33 5.63 -14.29
CA ILE A 234 -5.08 4.18 -14.26
C ILE A 234 -6.21 3.46 -13.52
N LEU A 235 -6.62 3.95 -12.35
CA LEU A 235 -7.72 3.36 -11.58
C LEU A 235 -9.04 3.39 -12.35
N ASP A 236 -9.32 4.49 -13.04
CA ASP A 236 -10.48 4.61 -13.94
C ASP A 236 -10.42 3.59 -15.07
N GLY A 237 -9.26 3.44 -15.73
CA GLY A 237 -9.03 2.43 -16.76
C GLY A 237 -9.24 0.99 -16.27
N LEU A 238 -8.77 0.69 -15.05
CA LEU A 238 -8.95 -0.61 -14.41
C LEU A 238 -10.42 -0.88 -14.07
N SER A 239 -11.13 0.11 -13.54
CA SER A 239 -12.55 -0.05 -13.17
C SER A 239 -13.45 -0.30 -14.39
N ARG A 240 -13.18 0.36 -15.53
CA ARG A 240 -13.93 0.17 -16.78
C ARG A 240 -13.67 -1.19 -17.43
N GLY A 241 -12.52 -1.81 -17.16
CA GLY A 241 -12.21 -3.17 -17.58
C GLY A 241 -13.05 -4.23 -16.84
N ILE A 242 -13.43 -3.95 -15.59
CA ILE A 242 -14.20 -4.86 -14.72
C ILE A 242 -15.69 -4.89 -15.11
N GLY A 243 -16.21 -3.84 -15.75
CA GLY A 243 -17.64 -3.72 -16.12
C GLY A 243 -18.05 -4.31 -17.47
N LYS A 244 -17.21 -5.15 -18.11
CA LYS A 244 -17.55 -5.84 -19.37
C LYS A 244 -17.65 -7.36 -19.15
N THR A 245 -18.76 -7.79 -18.55
CA THR A 245 -19.22 -9.19 -18.55
C THR A 245 -20.71 -9.20 -18.80
#